data_AF-A0A6G6WQF3-F1
#
_entry.id   AF-A0A6G6WQF3-F1
#
_cell.length_a   1.000
_cell.length_b   1.000
_cell.length_c   1.000
_cell.angle_alpha   90.00
_cell.angle_beta   90.00
_cell.angle_gamma   90.00
#
_symmetry.space_group_name_H-M   'P 1'
#
loop_
_entity.id
_entity.type
_entity.pdbx_description
1 polymer ?
#
loop_
_entity_poly.entity_id
_entity_poly.type
_entity_poly.pdbx_seq_one_letter_code
_entity_poly.pdbx_strand_id
1 'polypeptide(L)'
;MSRSFIQSLGTLKPKGGGMVLGFFKERNPEAALDNMIIRMYGSLSHEKTANLEKASQIAFRDLLCECIDQTLVQNKAAELFAEPIPYSTNDLALSVAFAFFKDPSRYEYLKEAQMIARLRLVKWVEAGSVAKPLAMAFEITLCELFKRAC
;
A
#
# COMPACT_ATOMS: atom_id res chain seq x y z
N MET A 1 36.99 76.77 -1.54
CA MET A 1 36.06 76.53 -0.41
C MET A 1 35.07 75.44 -0.83
N SER A 2 34.81 74.47 0.08
CA SER A 2 33.83 73.35 0.05
C SER A 2 33.99 72.27 -1.05
N ARG A 3 34.46 71.05 -0.72
CA ARG A 3 33.72 69.86 -0.17
C ARG A 3 32.46 69.55 -1.00
N SER A 4 32.37 68.41 -1.68
CA SER A 4 31.77 67.15 -1.19
C SER A 4 31.69 66.20 -2.40
N PHE A 5 32.21 64.98 -2.39
CA PHE A 5 31.64 63.73 -1.84
C PHE A 5 31.40 62.74 -2.99
N ILE A 6 31.91 61.53 -2.81
CA ILE A 6 32.07 60.46 -3.79
C ILE A 6 30.72 59.80 -4.07
N GLN A 7 30.42 59.51 -5.35
CA GLN A 7 29.72 58.28 -5.71
C GLN A 7 30.09 57.84 -7.13
N SER A 8 30.82 56.73 -7.16
CA SER A 8 31.21 55.96 -8.34
C SER A 8 30.00 55.17 -8.85
N LEU A 9 29.68 55.33 -10.14
CA LEU A 9 28.83 54.42 -10.91
C LEU A 9 29.49 54.18 -12.26
N GLY A 10 30.50 53.30 -12.24
CA GLY A 10 31.18 52.77 -13.42
C GLY A 10 30.86 51.29 -13.60
N THR A 11 29.90 51.02 -14.48
CA THR A 11 29.69 49.85 -15.36
C THR A 11 30.57 48.59 -15.17
N LEU A 12 29.94 47.43 -15.02
CA LEU A 12 30.37 46.16 -15.65
C LEU A 12 29.17 45.20 -15.82
N LYS A 13 28.86 44.89 -17.09
CA LYS A 13 27.86 43.90 -17.54
C LYS A 13 28.30 42.45 -17.24
N PRO A 14 27.39 41.46 -17.33
CA PRO A 14 27.49 40.16 -16.67
C PRO A 14 28.26 39.11 -17.48
N LYS A 15 28.84 38.13 -16.79
CA LYS A 15 29.34 36.89 -17.37
C LYS A 15 28.88 35.69 -16.54
N GLY A 16 27.97 34.91 -17.13
CA GLY A 16 28.05 33.45 -17.19
C GLY A 16 27.75 32.63 -15.93
N GLY A 17 26.65 31.88 -16.01
CA GLY A 17 26.70 30.43 -15.82
C GLY A 17 26.24 29.86 -14.48
N GLY A 18 25.19 29.04 -14.52
CA GLY A 18 25.16 27.77 -13.80
C GLY A 18 24.37 27.71 -12.49
N MET A 19 23.13 27.23 -12.60
CA MET A 19 22.49 26.20 -11.76
C MET A 19 23.09 25.88 -10.37
N VAL A 20 22.21 25.94 -9.36
CA VAL A 20 21.99 24.88 -8.37
C VAL A 20 20.47 24.78 -8.20
N LEU A 21 19.71 23.88 -8.86
CA LEU A 21 19.72 22.41 -8.74
C LEU A 21 20.13 22.02 -7.31
N GLY A 22 19.22 21.80 -6.36
CA GLY A 22 18.14 20.83 -6.41
C GLY A 22 18.27 19.98 -5.16
N PHE A 23 17.66 20.39 -4.04
CA PHE A 23 17.57 19.56 -2.84
C PHE A 23 16.36 18.63 -2.93
N PHE A 24 16.30 17.81 -3.98
CA PHE A 24 15.45 16.63 -3.96
C PHE A 24 16.26 15.50 -3.32
N LYS A 25 16.09 15.35 -2.00
CA LYS A 25 16.58 14.18 -1.27
C LYS A 25 15.89 12.96 -1.86
N GLU A 26 16.64 12.20 -2.65
CA GLU A 26 16.22 10.96 -3.29
C GLU A 26 15.69 10.01 -2.21
N ARG A 27 14.38 9.76 -2.21
CA ARG A 27 13.76 8.78 -1.31
C ARG A 27 14.11 7.41 -1.87
N ASN A 28 14.98 6.66 -1.20
CA ASN A 28 15.26 5.28 -1.57
C ASN A 28 13.97 4.44 -1.35
N PRO A 29 13.29 3.99 -2.42
CA PRO A 29 12.03 3.24 -2.30
C PRO A 29 12.24 1.88 -1.63
N GLU A 30 13.42 1.27 -1.77
CA GLU A 30 13.77 -0.01 -1.16
C GLU A 30 13.83 0.13 0.36
N ALA A 31 14.53 1.14 0.86
CA ALA A 31 14.59 1.42 2.30
C ALA A 31 13.20 1.74 2.89
N ALA A 32 12.31 2.36 2.13
CA ALA A 32 10.93 2.62 2.59
C ALA A 32 10.11 1.33 2.67
N LEU A 33 10.24 0.45 1.67
CA LEU A 33 9.60 -0.86 1.63
C LEU A 33 10.11 -1.78 2.75
N ASP A 34 11.43 -1.83 2.98
CA ASP A 34 12.02 -2.63 4.06
C ASP A 34 11.53 -2.18 5.43
N ASN A 35 11.49 -0.86 5.68
CA ASN A 35 10.95 -0.31 6.93
C ASN A 35 9.46 -0.65 7.11
N MET A 36 8.69 -0.65 6.02
CA MET A 36 7.28 -1.10 6.05
C MET A 36 7.18 -2.59 6.38
N ILE A 37 7.98 -3.43 5.72
CA ILE A 37 8.00 -4.89 5.95
C ILE A 37 8.35 -5.19 7.41
N ILE A 38 9.42 -4.59 7.94
CA ILE A 38 9.85 -4.76 9.32
C ILE A 38 8.73 -4.36 10.29
N ARG A 39 8.02 -3.26 10.00
CA ARG A 39 6.92 -2.81 10.84
C ARG A 39 5.70 -3.74 10.78
N MET A 40 5.41 -4.32 9.62
CA MET A 40 4.23 -5.16 9.42
C MET A 40 4.43 -6.61 9.89
N TYR A 41 5.61 -7.18 9.61
CA TYR A 41 5.91 -8.60 9.77
C TYR A 41 7.00 -8.88 10.80
N GLY A 42 7.68 -7.85 11.31
CA GLY A 42 8.80 -7.99 12.24
C GLY A 42 10.12 -8.28 11.52
N SER A 43 11.16 -8.53 12.32
CA SER A 43 12.52 -8.86 11.83
C SER A 43 12.70 -10.35 11.51
N LEU A 44 11.68 -11.18 11.72
CA LEU A 44 11.76 -12.64 11.60
C LEU A 44 11.30 -13.08 10.21
N SER A 45 12.30 -13.38 9.38
CA SER A 45 12.21 -13.99 8.05
C SER A 45 11.47 -13.18 6.97
N HIS A 46 12.26 -12.63 6.05
CA HIS A 46 11.79 -12.11 4.76
C HIS A 46 11.29 -13.22 3.81
N GLU A 47 11.24 -14.48 4.26
CA GLU A 47 10.82 -15.58 3.40
C GLU A 47 9.31 -15.57 3.20
N LYS A 48 8.92 -15.43 1.95
CA LYS A 48 7.54 -15.54 1.50
C LYS A 48 7.08 -17.00 1.67
N THR A 49 6.12 -17.22 2.56
CA THR A 49 5.52 -18.54 2.84
C THR A 49 4.16 -18.73 2.18
N ALA A 50 3.68 -17.72 1.44
CA ALA A 50 2.42 -17.79 0.74
C ALA A 50 2.39 -18.92 -0.31
N ASN A 51 1.31 -19.71 -0.29
CA ASN A 51 0.94 -20.56 -1.41
C ASN A 51 -0.02 -19.79 -2.31
N LEU A 52 0.43 -19.43 -3.52
CA LEU A 52 -0.33 -18.60 -4.46
C LEU A 52 -1.71 -19.19 -4.80
N GLU A 53 -1.76 -20.47 -5.14
CA GLU A 53 -3.00 -21.15 -5.52
C GLU A 53 -4.00 -21.13 -4.36
N LYS A 54 -3.57 -21.57 -3.17
CA LYS A 54 -4.40 -21.59 -1.97
C LYS A 54 -4.87 -20.19 -1.57
N ALA A 55 -3.99 -19.20 -1.63
CA ALA A 55 -4.33 -17.82 -1.32
C ALA A 55 -5.40 -17.28 -2.29
N SER A 56 -5.25 -17.56 -3.59
CA SER A 56 -6.22 -17.15 -4.61
C SER A 56 -7.59 -17.80 -4.39
N GLN A 57 -7.63 -19.09 -4.02
CA GLN A 57 -8.87 -19.81 -3.73
C GLN A 57 -9.56 -19.27 -2.48
N ILE A 58 -8.80 -18.99 -1.41
CA ILE A 58 -9.33 -18.38 -0.19
C ILE A 58 -9.89 -16.99 -0.50
N ALA A 59 -9.15 -16.14 -1.24
CA ALA A 59 -9.64 -14.83 -1.61
C ALA A 59 -10.95 -14.92 -2.40
N PHE A 60 -11.00 -15.78 -3.42
CA PHE A 60 -12.16 -15.95 -4.29
C PHE A 60 -13.40 -16.49 -3.56
N ARG A 61 -13.27 -17.63 -2.88
CA ARG A 61 -14.42 -18.32 -2.26
C ARG A 61 -14.78 -17.77 -0.90
N ASP A 62 -13.77 -17.56 -0.04
CA ASP A 62 -14.00 -17.32 1.38
C ASP A 62 -14.16 -15.84 1.73
N LEU A 63 -13.54 -14.94 0.96
CA LEU A 63 -13.53 -13.50 1.25
C LEU A 63 -14.39 -12.71 0.28
N LEU A 64 -14.35 -13.05 -1.02
CA LEU A 64 -15.11 -12.38 -2.07
C LEU A 64 -16.43 -13.08 -2.41
N CYS A 65 -16.74 -14.21 -1.76
CA CYS A 65 -17.97 -14.97 -1.94
C CYS A 65 -18.31 -15.27 -3.41
N GLU A 66 -17.29 -15.50 -4.24
CA GLU A 66 -17.43 -15.75 -5.68
C GLU A 66 -18.11 -14.60 -6.46
N CYS A 67 -18.23 -13.41 -5.87
CA CYS A 67 -18.82 -12.24 -6.50
C CYS A 67 -17.93 -11.62 -7.59
N ILE A 68 -16.65 -12.00 -7.64
CA ILE A 68 -15.66 -11.52 -8.59
C ILE A 68 -15.16 -12.68 -9.44
N ASP A 69 -15.00 -12.47 -10.74
CA ASP A 69 -14.42 -13.46 -11.65
C ASP A 69 -13.11 -14.07 -11.11
N GLN A 70 -13.03 -15.40 -11.12
CA GLN A 70 -11.91 -16.13 -10.55
C GLN A 70 -10.58 -15.79 -11.22
N THR A 71 -10.57 -15.54 -12.53
CA THR A 71 -9.37 -15.19 -13.31
C THR A 71 -8.84 -13.84 -12.85
N LEU A 72 -9.72 -12.86 -12.59
CA LEU A 72 -9.31 -11.57 -12.03
C LEU A 72 -8.65 -11.73 -10.66
N VAL A 73 -9.22 -12.58 -9.80
CA VAL A 73 -8.67 -12.86 -8.47
C VAL A 73 -7.30 -13.53 -8.58
N GLN A 74 -7.15 -14.51 -9.47
CA GLN A 74 -5.88 -15.20 -9.72
C GLN A 74 -4.80 -14.25 -10.26
N ASN A 75 -5.16 -13.39 -11.21
CA ASN A 75 -4.23 -12.39 -11.76
C ASN A 75 -3.77 -11.42 -10.69
N LYS A 76 -4.69 -10.91 -9.85
CA LYS A 76 -4.33 -10.03 -8.74
C LYS A 76 -3.48 -10.75 -7.69
N ALA A 77 -3.74 -12.02 -7.42
CA ALA A 77 -2.92 -12.83 -6.52
C ALA A 77 -1.50 -13.02 -7.06
N ALA A 78 -1.34 -13.29 -8.36
CA ALA A 78 -0.03 -13.42 -8.98
C ALA A 78 0.76 -12.11 -8.95
N GLU A 79 0.10 -10.97 -9.21
CA GLU A 79 0.69 -9.64 -9.12
C GLU A 79 1.24 -9.35 -7.71
N LEU A 80 0.41 -9.50 -6.68
CA LEU A 80 0.83 -9.28 -5.29
C LEU A 80 1.85 -10.32 -4.81
N PHE A 81 1.79 -11.55 -5.32
CA PHE A 81 2.77 -12.58 -5.02
C PHE A 81 4.14 -12.29 -5.65
N ALA A 82 4.22 -11.51 -6.72
CA ALA A 82 5.51 -11.10 -7.30
C ALA A 82 6.21 -10.03 -6.45
N GLU A 83 5.46 -9.27 -5.63
CA GLU A 83 6.02 -8.20 -4.79
C GLU A 83 6.96 -8.77 -3.70
N PRO A 84 7.99 -8.02 -3.27
CA PRO A 84 8.94 -8.45 -2.24
C PRO A 84 8.35 -8.54 -0.81
N ILE A 85 7.03 -8.47 -0.67
CA ILE A 85 6.36 -8.55 0.63
C ILE A 85 6.34 -10.02 1.08
N PRO A 86 6.77 -10.32 2.33
CA PRO A 86 6.83 -11.68 2.86
C PRO A 86 5.45 -12.15 3.30
N TYR A 87 4.51 -12.23 2.37
CA TYR A 87 3.15 -12.68 2.66
C TYR A 87 3.13 -14.12 3.19
N SER A 88 2.34 -14.37 4.22
CA SER A 88 1.76 -15.69 4.45
C SER A 88 0.61 -15.97 3.48
N THR A 89 0.12 -17.21 3.43
CA THR A 89 -1.01 -17.56 2.56
C THR A 89 -2.27 -16.72 2.86
N ASN A 90 -2.55 -16.48 4.14
CA ASN A 90 -3.71 -15.69 4.55
C ASN A 90 -3.49 -14.19 4.33
N ASP A 91 -2.27 -13.68 4.55
CA ASP A 91 -1.97 -12.27 4.29
C ASP A 91 -2.12 -11.94 2.80
N LEU A 92 -1.66 -12.85 1.92
CA LEU A 92 -1.85 -12.71 0.48
C LEU A 92 -3.34 -12.76 0.12
N ALA A 93 -4.08 -13.75 0.64
CA ALA A 93 -5.51 -13.88 0.38
C ALA A 93 -6.28 -12.62 0.81
N LEU A 94 -5.98 -12.11 2.00
CA LEU A 94 -6.58 -10.88 2.51
C LEU A 94 -6.21 -9.67 1.66
N SER A 95 -4.94 -9.52 1.27
CA SER A 95 -4.47 -8.41 0.43
C SER A 95 -5.12 -8.42 -0.95
N VAL A 96 -5.32 -9.61 -1.54
CA VAL A 96 -6.05 -9.78 -2.81
C VAL A 96 -7.49 -9.33 -2.66
N ALA A 97 -8.21 -9.84 -1.66
CA ALA A 97 -9.60 -9.43 -1.43
C ALA A 97 -9.70 -7.93 -1.15
N PHE A 98 -8.76 -7.38 -0.39
CA PHE A 98 -8.69 -5.97 -0.06
C PHE A 98 -8.54 -5.08 -1.30
N ALA A 99 -7.78 -5.52 -2.31
CA ALA A 99 -7.66 -4.80 -3.57
C ALA A 99 -9.02 -4.62 -4.27
N PHE A 100 -9.89 -5.64 -4.23
CA PHE A 100 -11.23 -5.56 -4.81
C PHE A 100 -12.22 -4.77 -3.95
N PHE A 101 -12.16 -4.88 -2.62
CA PHE A 101 -13.02 -4.07 -1.75
C PHE A 101 -12.76 -2.56 -1.87
N LYS A 102 -11.52 -2.17 -2.21
CA LYS A 102 -11.15 -0.77 -2.43
C LYS A 102 -11.62 -0.21 -3.78
N ASP A 103 -12.12 -1.04 -4.69
CA ASP A 103 -12.61 -0.60 -6.00
C ASP A 103 -14.07 -0.10 -5.86
N PRO A 104 -14.32 1.22 -5.99
CA PRO A 104 -15.67 1.77 -5.80
C PRO A 104 -16.68 1.23 -6.83
N SER A 105 -16.23 0.80 -8.01
CA SER A 105 -17.13 0.25 -9.04
C SER A 105 -17.76 -1.09 -8.64
N ARG A 106 -17.19 -1.77 -7.63
CA ARG A 106 -17.61 -3.09 -7.16
C ARG A 106 -18.39 -3.03 -5.86
N TYR A 107 -18.60 -1.83 -5.33
CA TYR A 107 -19.16 -1.60 -4.00
C TYR A 107 -20.50 -2.34 -3.77
N GLU A 108 -21.45 -2.17 -4.69
CA GLU A 108 -22.79 -2.78 -4.56
C GLU A 108 -22.75 -4.31 -4.49
N TYR A 109 -21.88 -4.94 -5.28
CA TYR A 109 -21.75 -6.40 -5.33
C TYR A 109 -21.02 -6.98 -4.12
N LEU A 110 -20.23 -6.17 -3.41
CA LEU A 110 -19.36 -6.60 -2.32
C LEU A 110 -19.88 -6.22 -0.93
N LYS A 111 -21.08 -5.60 -0.82
CA LYS A 111 -21.71 -5.21 0.45
C LYS A 111 -21.91 -6.37 1.43
N GLU A 112 -22.28 -7.54 0.93
CA GLU A 112 -22.47 -8.74 1.76
C GLU A 112 -21.14 -9.48 1.97
N ALA A 113 -20.35 -9.62 0.90
CA ALA A 113 -19.03 -10.27 0.95
C ALA A 113 -18.10 -9.62 1.99
N GLN A 114 -18.13 -8.29 2.13
CA GLN A 114 -17.30 -7.60 3.12
C GLN A 114 -17.66 -8.00 4.57
N MET A 115 -18.93 -8.27 4.88
CA MET A 115 -19.31 -8.74 6.22
C MET A 115 -18.73 -10.13 6.51
N ILE A 116 -18.80 -11.03 5.53
CA ILE A 116 -18.23 -12.38 5.63
C ILE A 116 -16.71 -12.32 5.78
N ALA A 117 -16.04 -11.49 4.98
CA ALA A 117 -14.60 -11.30 5.04
C ALA A 117 -14.14 -10.82 6.42
N ARG A 118 -14.87 -9.88 7.03
CA ARG A 118 -14.57 -9.35 8.38
C ARG A 118 -14.78 -10.40 9.46
N LEU A 119 -15.87 -11.18 9.41
CA LEU A 119 -16.09 -12.30 10.32
C LEU A 119 -14.96 -13.34 10.23
N ARG A 120 -14.46 -13.61 9.04
CA ARG A 120 -13.33 -14.53 8.84
C ARG A 120 -12.02 -13.94 9.34
N LEU A 121 -11.80 -12.65 9.11
CA LEU A 121 -10.62 -11.94 9.60
C LEU A 121 -10.51 -11.98 11.12
N VAL A 122 -11.62 -11.82 11.85
CA VAL A 122 -11.63 -11.96 13.33
C VAL A 122 -11.03 -13.30 13.76
N LYS A 123 -11.47 -14.41 13.14
CA LYS A 123 -10.94 -15.75 13.45
C LYS A 123 -9.45 -15.88 13.12
N TRP A 124 -8.99 -15.28 12.03
CA TRP A 124 -7.57 -15.31 11.66
C TRP A 124 -6.70 -14.47 12.59
N VAL A 125 -7.21 -13.34 13.08
CA VAL A 125 -6.52 -12.51 14.07
C VAL A 125 -6.41 -13.26 15.41
N GLU A 126 -7.48 -13.90 15.86
CA GLU A 126 -7.49 -14.73 17.08
C GLU A 126 -6.49 -15.89 16.98
N ALA A 127 -6.43 -16.55 15.81
CA ALA A 127 -5.50 -17.64 15.54
C ALA A 127 -4.06 -17.18 15.21
N GLY A 128 -3.77 -15.87 15.22
CA GLY A 128 -2.46 -15.34 14.86
C GLY A 128 -2.02 -15.66 13.43
N SER A 129 -2.97 -15.95 12.55
CA SER A 129 -2.73 -16.46 11.19
C SER A 129 -2.67 -15.37 10.13
N VAL A 130 -2.69 -14.09 10.54
CA VAL A 130 -2.60 -12.90 9.70
C VAL A 130 -1.85 -11.81 10.43
N ALA A 131 -1.09 -10.99 9.72
CA ALA A 131 -0.37 -9.86 10.29
C ALA A 131 -1.36 -8.83 10.87
N LYS A 132 -1.23 -8.52 12.17
CA LYS A 132 -2.11 -7.56 12.86
C LYS A 132 -2.19 -6.20 12.16
N PRO A 133 -1.10 -5.60 11.66
CA PRO A 133 -1.17 -4.33 10.96
C PRO A 133 -1.99 -4.40 9.66
N LEU A 134 -1.88 -5.51 8.92
CA LEU A 134 -2.69 -5.73 7.71
C LEU A 134 -4.17 -5.89 8.05
N ALA A 135 -4.49 -6.69 9.08
CA ALA A 135 -5.86 -6.86 9.55
C ALA A 135 -6.49 -5.53 10.01
N MET A 136 -5.72 -4.69 10.72
CA MET A 136 -6.18 -3.38 11.17
C MET A 136 -6.42 -2.43 9.99
N ALA A 137 -5.52 -2.40 9.01
CA ALA A 137 -5.68 -1.59 7.80
C ALA A 137 -6.94 -2.00 7.01
N PHE A 138 -7.14 -3.32 6.86
CA PHE A 138 -8.33 -3.88 6.24
C PHE A 138 -9.60 -3.40 6.95
N GLU A 139 -9.69 -3.58 8.27
CA GLU A 139 -10.89 -3.23 9.04
C GLU A 139 -11.22 -1.74 9.03
N ILE A 140 -10.22 -0.87 9.17
CA ILE A 140 -10.41 0.58 9.15
C ILE A 140 -10.92 1.01 7.78
N THR A 141 -10.26 0.57 6.70
CA THR A 141 -10.66 0.96 5.35
C THR A 141 -12.04 0.41 4.99
N LEU A 142 -12.35 -0.84 5.29
CA LEU A 142 -13.70 -1.37 5.05
C LEU A 142 -14.77 -0.64 5.88
N CYS A 143 -14.47 -0.28 7.14
CA CYS A 143 -15.32 0.60 7.92
C CYS A 143 -15.60 1.91 7.17
N GLU A 144 -14.58 2.60 6.69
CA GLU A 144 -14.73 3.89 6.01
C GLU A 144 -15.49 3.79 4.69
N LEU A 145 -15.20 2.75 3.90
CA LEU A 145 -15.86 2.52 2.62
C LEU A 145 -17.34 2.17 2.79
N PHE A 146 -17.67 1.27 3.72
CA PHE A 146 -19.02 0.71 3.86
C PHE A 146 -19.92 1.41 4.88
N LYS A 147 -19.39 2.30 5.74
CA LYS A 147 -20.20 3.16 6.64
C LYS A 147 -21.16 4.10 5.89
N ARG A 148 -20.94 4.34 4.60
CA ARG A 148 -21.80 5.22 3.78
C ARG A 148 -23.02 4.52 3.17
N ALA A 149 -23.25 3.24 3.44
CA ALA A 149 -24.45 2.51 2.99
C ALA A 149 -25.33 1.95 4.12
N CYS A 150 -25.14 2.44 5.35
CA CYS A 150 -26.10 2.27 6.44
C CYS A 150 -26.90 3.56 6.62
#